data_AF-A0A994J5C9-F1
#
_entry.id   AF-A0A994J5C9-F1
#
_cell.length_a   1.000
_cell.length_b   1.000
_cell.length_c   1.000
_cell.angle_alpha   90.00
_cell.angle_beta   90.00
_cell.angle_gamma   90.00
#
_symmetry.space_group_name_H-M   'P 1'
#
loop_
_entity.id
_entity.type
_entity.pdbx_description
1 polymer ?
#
loop_
_entity_poly.entity_id
_entity_poly.type
_entity_poly.pdbx_seq_one_letter_code
_entity_poly.pdbx_strand_id
1 'polypeptide(L)'
;MAGRSMQAARCPTDELSLTNCAVVNEKDFQSGQHVIVRTSPNHRYTFTLKTHPSVVPGSIAFSLPQKMGWAFYWARNRSLLIYI
;
A
#
# COMPACT_ATOMS: atom_id res chain seq x y z
N MET A 1 15.86 10.31 2.66
CA MET A 1 14.55 9.63 2.75
C MET A 1 14.79 8.23 3.30
N ALA A 2 14.24 7.91 4.48
CA ALA A 2 14.32 6.56 5.03
C ALA A 2 13.22 5.70 4.38
N GLY A 3 13.61 4.55 3.81
CA GLY A 3 12.65 3.59 3.26
C GLY A 3 12.31 2.52 4.30
N ARG A 4 11.04 2.17 4.45
CA ARG A 4 10.56 1.07 5.29
C ARG A 4 10.11 -0.10 4.41
N SER A 5 10.59 -1.31 4.72
CA SER A 5 10.11 -2.53 4.07
C SER A 5 8.76 -2.93 4.67
N MET A 6 7.76 -3.11 3.82
CA MET A 6 6.40 -3.50 4.24
C MET A 6 5.85 -4.62 3.39
N GLN A 7 4.89 -5.37 3.94
CA GLN A 7 4.21 -6.44 3.22
C GLN A 7 2.99 -5.91 2.46
N ALA A 8 2.81 -6.37 1.24
CA ALA A 8 1.60 -6.09 0.48
C ALA A 8 0.45 -6.97 1.00
N ALA A 9 -0.64 -6.34 1.40
CA ALA A 9 -1.87 -6.99 1.82
C ALA A 9 -3.02 -6.65 0.86
N ARG A 10 -4.10 -7.43 0.92
CA ARG A 10 -5.34 -7.13 0.18
C ARG A 10 -6.14 -6.08 0.95
N CYS A 11 -6.81 -5.19 0.22
CA CYS A 11 -7.81 -4.31 0.83
C CYS A 11 -8.83 -5.10 1.67
N PRO A 12 -9.12 -4.63 2.90
CA PRO A 12 -10.05 -5.31 3.79
C PRO A 12 -11.50 -5.21 3.30
N THR A 13 -11.87 -4.11 2.63
CA THR A 13 -13.24 -3.86 2.12
C THR A 13 -13.23 -3.30 0.69
N ASP A 14 -14.34 -3.53 -0.02
CA ASP A 14 -14.52 -3.07 -1.41
C ASP A 14 -14.76 -1.55 -1.48
N GLU A 15 -15.40 -0.97 -0.47
CA GLU A 15 -15.61 0.48 -0.35
C GLU A 15 -14.28 1.26 -0.32
N LEU A 16 -13.28 0.74 0.39
CA LEU A 16 -11.93 1.32 0.37
C LEU A 16 -11.23 1.10 -0.97
N SER A 17 -11.63 0.07 -1.70
CA SER A 17 -11.06 -0.22 -3.02
C SER A 17 -11.42 0.83 -4.07
N LEU A 18 -12.58 1.47 -3.93
CA LEU A 18 -13.04 2.56 -4.81
C LEU A 18 -12.32 3.90 -4.57
N THR A 19 -11.61 4.05 -3.44
CA THR A 19 -10.98 5.32 -3.06
C THR A 19 -9.60 5.56 -3.67
N ASN A 20 -9.01 4.54 -4.31
CA ASN A 20 -7.65 4.59 -4.87
C ASN A 20 -6.57 5.01 -3.85
N CYS A 21 -6.82 4.76 -2.57
CA CYS A 21 -5.87 4.98 -1.49
C CYS A 21 -5.20 3.66 -1.09
N ALA A 22 -3.96 3.75 -0.61
CA ALA A 22 -3.31 2.65 0.06
C ALA A 22 -3.71 2.63 1.54
N VAL A 23 -4.20 1.49 2.00
CA VAL A 23 -4.75 1.32 3.34
C VAL A 23 -3.67 0.79 4.27
N VAL A 24 -3.44 1.45 5.40
CA VAL A 24 -2.37 1.12 6.35
C VAL A 24 -2.94 1.05 7.76
N ASN A 25 -2.17 0.47 8.69
CA ASN A 25 -2.52 0.54 10.09
C ASN A 25 -2.18 1.93 10.65
N GLU A 26 -3.03 2.44 11.55
CA GLU A 26 -2.83 3.70 12.27
C GLU A 26 -1.54 3.75 13.12
N LYS A 27 -0.99 2.59 13.49
CA LYS A 27 0.28 2.48 14.21
C LYS A 27 1.51 2.73 13.33
N ASP A 28 1.38 2.56 12.00
CA ASP A 28 2.49 2.73 11.07
C ASP A 28 2.52 4.15 10.49
N PHE A 29 1.35 4.66 10.07
CA PHE A 29 1.22 5.95 9.41
C PHE A 29 -0.10 6.64 9.74
N GLN A 30 -0.16 7.92 9.42
CA GLN A 30 -1.36 8.74 9.52
C GLN A 30 -2.09 8.81 8.18
N SER A 31 -3.41 8.99 8.23
CA SER A 31 -4.22 9.21 7.04
C SER A 31 -3.90 10.57 6.40
N GLY A 32 -3.97 10.64 5.06
CA GLY A 32 -3.71 11.86 4.29
C GLY A 32 -2.25 12.09 3.91
N GLN A 33 -1.31 11.26 4.38
CA GLN A 33 0.07 11.28 3.91
C GLN A 33 0.21 10.65 2.52
N HIS A 34 1.18 11.12 1.73
CA HIS A 34 1.52 10.50 0.45
C HIS A 34 2.80 9.70 0.61
N VAL A 35 2.81 8.48 0.08
CA VAL A 35 3.99 7.62 0.08
C VAL A 35 4.34 7.17 -1.32
N ILE A 36 5.63 6.93 -1.53
CA ILE A 36 6.14 6.34 -2.76
C ILE A 36 6.43 4.87 -2.49
N VAL A 37 5.67 4.01 -3.16
CA VAL A 37 5.82 2.56 -3.13
C VAL A 37 6.73 2.15 -4.28
N ARG A 38 7.85 1.52 -3.95
CA ARG A 38 8.81 0.99 -4.92
C ARG A 38 8.78 -0.53 -4.92
N THR A 39 8.35 -1.10 -6.05
CA THR A 39 8.34 -2.56 -6.28
C THR A 39 9.63 -3.03 -6.96
N SER A 40 10.28 -2.16 -7.74
CA SER A 40 11.57 -2.40 -8.38
C SER A 40 12.25 -1.05 -8.71
N PRO A 41 13.54 -1.02 -9.12
CA PRO A 41 14.26 0.24 -9.36
C PRO A 41 13.55 1.22 -10.31
N ASN A 42 12.89 0.67 -11.34
CA ASN A 42 12.17 1.43 -12.37
C ASN A 42 10.66 1.55 -12.12
N HIS A 43 10.13 0.89 -11.10
CA HIS A 43 8.70 0.89 -10.81
C HIS A 43 8.42 1.55 -9.46
N ARG A 44 7.96 2.80 -9.52
CA ARG A 44 7.59 3.65 -8.39
C ARG A 44 6.18 4.15 -8.58
N TYR A 45 5.40 4.12 -7.51
CA TYR A 45 4.00 4.50 -7.52
C TYR A 45 3.72 5.37 -6.30
N THR A 46 3.07 6.51 -6.49
CA THR A 46 2.69 7.39 -5.39
C THR A 46 1.25 7.11 -5.01
N PHE A 47 1.00 6.89 -3.72
CA PHE A 47 -0.33 6.63 -3.17
C PHE A 47 -0.61 7.54 -1.99
N THR A 48 -1.87 7.92 -1.84
CA THR A 48 -2.38 8.55 -0.62
C THR A 48 -2.70 7.46 0.40
N LEU A 49 -2.27 7.67 1.64
CA LEU A 49 -2.50 6.75 2.74
C LEU A 49 -3.86 7.00 3.39
N LYS A 50 -4.51 5.90 3.75
CA LYS A 50 -5.73 5.90 4.57
C LYS A 50 -5.59 4.85 5.66
N THR A 51 -5.94 5.18 6.88
CA THR A 51 -5.82 4.25 8.00
C THR A 51 -7.07 3.38 8.11
N HIS A 52 -6.90 2.11 8.47
CA HIS A 52 -8.00 1.22 8.81
C HIS A 52 -7.57 0.19 9.86
N PRO A 53 -8.36 -0.03 10.92
CA PRO A 53 -7.95 -0.87 12.05
C PRO A 53 -7.79 -2.36 11.68
N SER A 54 -8.43 -2.82 10.60
CA SER A 54 -8.31 -4.21 10.13
C SER A 54 -7.02 -4.52 9.35
N VAL A 55 -6.17 -3.53 9.06
CA VAL A 55 -4.88 -3.76 8.41
C VAL A 55 -3.84 -4.14 9.47
N VAL A 56 -3.07 -5.20 9.23
CA VAL A 56 -2.03 -5.64 10.16
C VAL A 56 -0.86 -4.64 10.15
N PRO A 57 -0.32 -4.23 11.32
CA PRO A 57 0.87 -3.38 11.38
C PRO A 57 2.06 -3.98 10.60
N GLY A 58 2.83 -3.15 9.91
CA GLY A 58 3.89 -3.56 8.99
C GLY A 58 3.40 -4.00 7.60
N SER A 59 2.08 -3.91 7.36
CA SER A 59 1.46 -4.25 6.08
C SER A 59 0.78 -3.02 5.46
N ILE A 60 0.77 -2.98 4.13
CA ILE A 60 0.04 -1.98 3.36
C ILE A 60 -0.94 -2.70 2.43
N ALA A 61 -2.22 -2.42 2.61
CA ALA A 61 -3.30 -2.98 1.85
C ALA A 61 -3.60 -2.09 0.64
N PHE A 62 -3.47 -2.65 -0.57
CA PHE A 62 -3.79 -1.92 -1.79
C PHE A 62 -5.16 -2.34 -2.31
N SER A 63 -5.86 -1.38 -2.91
CA SER A 63 -7.05 -1.67 -3.67
C SER A 63 -6.67 -2.44 -4.93
N LEU A 64 -7.61 -3.23 -5.46
CA LEU A 64 -7.46 -3.80 -6.79
C LEU A 64 -8.15 -2.86 -7.77
N PRO A 65 -7.51 -1.79 -8.30
CA PRO A 65 -8.00 -1.27 -9.56
C PRO A 65 -7.73 -2.37 -10.58
N GLN A 66 -8.75 -2.76 -11.33
CA GLN A 66 -8.69 -3.77 -12.41
C GLN A 66 -7.52 -3.51 -13.41
N LYS A 67 -6.91 -2.31 -13.41
CA LYS A 67 -5.69 -1.91 -14.16
C LYS A 67 -4.33 -2.20 -13.48
N MET A 68 -4.25 -2.38 -12.16
CA MET A 68 -3.01 -2.76 -11.43
C MET A 68 -2.96 -4.25 -11.05
N GLY A 69 -3.89 -5.06 -11.55
CA GLY A 69 -4.00 -6.48 -11.23
C GLY A 69 -2.70 -7.27 -11.43
N TRP A 70 -1.83 -6.82 -12.33
CA TRP A 70 -0.49 -7.36 -12.53
C TRP A 70 0.48 -6.95 -11.41
N ALA A 71 0.64 -5.66 -11.10
CA ALA A 71 1.55 -5.18 -10.05
C ALA A 71 1.21 -5.76 -8.66
N PHE A 72 -0.08 -5.93 -8.35
CA PHE A 72 -0.52 -6.50 -7.08
C PHE A 72 -0.24 -8.02 -6.97
N TYR A 73 -0.43 -8.78 -8.05
CA TYR A 73 -0.11 -10.21 -8.07
C TYR A 73 1.39 -10.46 -7.85
N TRP A 74 2.24 -9.59 -8.41
CA TRP A 74 3.70 -9.62 -8.19
C TRP A 74 4.10 -9.17 -6.78
N ALA A 75 3.32 -8.27 -6.15
CA ALA A 75 3.58 -7.78 -4.80
C ALA A 75 3.10 -8.73 -3.68
N ARG A 76 2.15 -9.63 -3.96
CA ARG A 76 1.50 -10.51 -2.97
C ARG A 76 2.48 -11.42 -2.19
N ASN A 77 3.71 -11.59 -2.68
CA ASN A 77 4.78 -12.34 -2.02
C ASN A 77 6.13 -11.60 -2.01
N ARG A 78 6.13 -10.26 -2.17
CA ARG A 78 7.35 -9.44 -2.17
C ARG A 78 7.27 -8.31 -1.16
N SER A 79 8.38 -8.05 -0.48
CA SER A 79 8.56 -6.85 0.35
C SER A 79 8.57 -5.61 -0.55
N LEU A 80 7.74 -4.63 -0.19
CA LEU A 80 7.69 -3.33 -0.84
C LEU A 80 8.54 -2.34 -0.06
N LEU A 81 9.35 -1.55 -0.76
CA LEU A 81 10.06 -0.43 -0.14
C LEU A 81 9.18 0.81 -0.22
N ILE A 82 8.75 1.29 0.94
CA ILE A 82 7.91 2.48 1.07
C ILE A 82 8.77 3.64 1.53
N TYR A 83 8.72 4.73 0.78
CA TYR A 83 9.35 5.99 1.14
C TYR A 83 8.28 6.97 1.58
N ILE A 84 8.51 7.56 2.76
CA ILE A 84 7.71 8.63 3.38
C ILE A 84 8.31 9.99 3.02
#